data_AF-A0A0G0UNG6-F1
#
_entry.id   AF-A0A0G0UNG6-F1
#
_cell.length_a   1.000
_cell.length_b   1.000
_cell.length_c   1.000
_cell.angle_alpha   90.00
_cell.angle_beta   90.00
_cell.angle_gamma   90.00
#
_symmetry.space_group_name_H-M   'P 1'
#
loop_
_entity.id
_entity.type
_entity.pdbx_description
1 polymer ?
#
loop_
_entity_poly.entity_id
_entity_poly.type
_entity_poly.pdbx_seq_one_letter_code
_entity_poly.pdbx_strand_id
1 'polypeptide(L)'
;MKLYEYIATKIKELRENYGGKGISQDFLAQKLTVTPNTISRWETGKYKPRVTDLQKLADFFSVPISTFFPEAKEDSTKPELNALFSASKDLHPEDLKALTMFAEYRKARRVLEKAKNDK
;
A
#
# COMPACT_ATOMS: atom_id res chain seq x y z
N MET A 1 -5.49 2.73 -14.06
CA MET A 1 -6.71 2.55 -13.23
C MET A 1 -6.66 3.55 -12.09
N LYS A 2 -7.74 4.28 -11.82
CA LYS A 2 -7.81 5.20 -10.68
C LYS A 2 -7.85 4.39 -9.37
N LEU A 3 -7.32 4.93 -8.27
CA LEU A 3 -7.26 4.25 -6.96
C LEU A 3 -8.61 3.62 -6.55
N TYR A 4 -9.70 4.35 -6.73
CA TYR A 4 -11.03 3.88 -6.34
C TYR A 4 -11.59 2.79 -7.25
N GLU A 5 -11.21 2.78 -8.53
CA GLU A 5 -11.54 1.68 -9.45
C GLU A 5 -10.79 0.41 -9.05
N TYR A 6 -9.53 0.54 -8.61
CA TYR A 6 -8.76 -0.58 -8.05
C TYR A 6 -9.46 -1.15 -6.81
N ILE A 7 -9.82 -0.31 -5.84
CA ILE A 7 -10.52 -0.72 -4.62
C ILE A 7 -11.82 -1.47 -4.95
N ALA A 8 -12.66 -0.89 -5.82
CA ALA A 8 -13.93 -1.47 -6.22
C ALA A 8 -13.75 -2.86 -6.86
N THR A 9 -12.80 -2.97 -7.79
CA THR A 9 -12.44 -4.22 -8.46
C THR A 9 -11.95 -5.25 -7.45
N LYS A 10 -11.10 -4.84 -6.49
CA LYS A 10 -10.50 -5.75 -5.52
C LYS A 10 -11.52 -6.29 -4.52
N ILE A 11 -12.48 -5.47 -4.09
CA ILE A 11 -13.60 -5.93 -3.25
C ILE A 11 -14.38 -7.02 -3.98
N LYS A 12 -14.73 -6.77 -5.24
CA LYS A 12 -15.48 -7.73 -6.07
C LYS A 12 -14.71 -9.03 -6.27
N GLU A 13 -13.41 -8.93 -6.58
CA GLU A 13 -12.52 -10.08 -6.77
C GLU A 13 -12.44 -10.95 -5.51
N LEU A 14 -12.22 -10.34 -4.34
CA LEU A 14 -12.18 -11.08 -3.06
C LEU A 14 -13.52 -11.76 -2.77
N ARG A 15 -14.64 -11.09 -3.05
CA ARG A 15 -15.98 -11.67 -2.89
C ARG A 15 -16.22 -12.86 -3.82
N GLU A 16 -15.86 -12.75 -5.09
CA GLU A 16 -16.11 -13.78 -6.11
C GLU A 16 -15.18 -14.99 -5.98
N ASN A 17 -14.01 -14.82 -5.36
CA ASN A 17 -13.05 -15.91 -5.15
C ASN A 17 -13.09 -16.51 -3.73
N TYR A 18 -13.92 -15.97 -2.83
CA TYR A 18 -13.97 -16.41 -1.44
C TYR A 18 -14.28 -17.92 -1.34
N GLY A 19 -13.39 -18.66 -0.67
CA GLY A 19 -13.54 -20.12 -0.49
C GLY A 19 -13.61 -20.92 -1.80
N GLY A 20 -13.08 -20.39 -2.91
CA GLY A 20 -13.02 -21.08 -4.21
C GLY A 20 -14.33 -21.11 -5.01
N LYS A 21 -15.43 -20.59 -4.46
CA LYS A 21 -16.75 -20.54 -5.10
C LYS A 21 -17.42 -19.17 -5.09
N GLY A 22 -16.84 -18.23 -4.34
CA GLY A 22 -17.41 -16.91 -4.12
C GLY A 22 -18.60 -16.89 -3.18
N ILE A 23 -19.02 -15.68 -2.82
CA ILE A 23 -20.19 -15.41 -1.98
C ILE A 23 -21.06 -14.32 -2.62
N SER A 24 -22.34 -14.26 -2.25
CA SER A 24 -23.24 -13.21 -2.71
C SER A 24 -22.94 -11.87 -2.02
N GLN A 25 -23.37 -10.77 -2.65
CA GLN A 25 -23.31 -9.44 -2.03
C GLN A 25 -24.15 -9.39 -0.74
N ASP A 26 -25.28 -10.09 -0.70
CA ASP A 26 -26.14 -10.19 0.49
C ASP A 26 -25.42 -10.86 1.66
N PHE A 27 -24.73 -11.96 1.40
CA PHE A 27 -23.98 -12.67 2.43
C PHE A 27 -22.84 -11.81 2.99
N LEU A 28 -22.08 -11.15 2.12
CA LEU A 28 -21.03 -10.23 2.55
C LEU A 28 -21.61 -9.05 3.36
N ALA A 29 -22.74 -8.49 2.91
CA ALA A 29 -23.41 -7.40 3.60
C ALA A 29 -23.85 -7.79 5.02
N GLN A 30 -24.43 -8.99 5.19
CA GLN A 30 -24.81 -9.52 6.50
C GLN A 30 -23.58 -9.65 7.42
N LYS A 31 -22.47 -10.17 6.91
CA LYS A 31 -21.24 -10.36 7.70
C LYS A 31 -20.61 -9.03 8.13
N LEU A 32 -20.71 -8.00 7.28
CA LEU A 32 -20.15 -6.67 7.57
C LEU A 32 -21.14 -5.73 8.29
N THR A 33 -22.37 -6.19 8.55
CA THR A 33 -23.46 -5.39 9.13
C THR A 33 -23.73 -4.11 8.31
N VAL A 34 -23.83 -4.27 6.99
CA VAL A 34 -24.19 -3.21 6.04
C VAL A 34 -25.32 -3.69 5.12
N THR A 35 -25.83 -2.82 4.27
CA THR A 35 -26.86 -3.21 3.29
C THR A 35 -26.23 -3.83 2.04
N PRO A 36 -26.92 -4.74 1.32
CA PRO A 36 -26.44 -5.26 0.04
C PRO A 36 -26.17 -4.17 -1.01
N ASN A 37 -26.99 -3.12 -1.02
CA ASN A 37 -26.80 -1.94 -1.85
C ASN A 37 -25.49 -1.21 -1.53
N THR A 38 -25.04 -1.22 -0.27
CA THR A 38 -23.72 -0.68 0.11
C THR A 38 -22.59 -1.46 -0.57
N ILE A 39 -22.63 -2.79 -0.52
CA ILE A 39 -21.65 -3.66 -1.19
C ILE A 39 -21.65 -3.43 -2.70
N SER A 40 -22.84 -3.42 -3.32
CA SER A 40 -23.00 -3.13 -4.75
C SER A 40 -22.40 -1.78 -5.15
N ARG A 41 -22.62 -0.74 -4.34
CA ARG A 41 -22.07 0.60 -4.58
C ARG A 41 -20.55 0.68 -4.40
N TRP A 42 -19.98 -0.14 -3.51
CA TRP A 42 -18.53 -0.28 -3.37
C TRP A 42 -17.92 -1.00 -4.58
N GLU A 43 -18.48 -2.13 -5.00
CA GLU A 43 -17.97 -2.93 -6.12
C GLU A 43 -18.11 -2.24 -7.48
N THR A 44 -19.07 -1.32 -7.62
CA THR A 44 -19.25 -0.49 -8.83
C THR A 44 -18.44 0.80 -8.81
N GLY A 45 -17.77 1.12 -7.70
CA GLY A 45 -17.04 2.38 -7.52
C GLY A 45 -17.94 3.63 -7.42
N LYS A 46 -19.26 3.46 -7.34
CA LYS A 46 -20.23 4.56 -7.19
C LYS A 46 -20.08 5.28 -5.86
N TYR A 47 -19.71 4.53 -4.80
CA TYR A 47 -19.37 5.08 -3.50
C TYR A 47 -18.02 4.56 -3.03
N LYS A 48 -17.31 5.43 -2.32
CA LYS A 48 -16.01 5.12 -1.73
C LYS A 48 -16.21 4.52 -0.34
N PRO A 49 -15.71 3.30 -0.06
CA PRO A 49 -15.63 2.79 1.30
C PRO A 49 -14.76 3.71 2.15
N ARG A 50 -15.09 3.86 3.44
CA ARG A 50 -14.19 4.54 4.39
C ARG A 50 -13.07 3.57 4.76
N VAL A 51 -12.00 4.10 5.35
CA VAL A 51 -10.88 3.28 5.86
C VAL A 51 -11.38 2.22 6.86
N THR A 52 -12.33 2.58 7.72
CA THR A 52 -12.95 1.62 8.65
C THR A 52 -13.72 0.50 7.95
N ASP A 53 -14.31 0.78 6.79
CA ASP A 53 -15.02 -0.22 6.00
C ASP A 53 -14.02 -1.15 5.29
N LEU A 54 -12.91 -0.60 4.79
CA LEU A 54 -11.80 -1.39 4.25
C LEU A 54 -11.15 -2.29 5.30
N GLN A 55 -11.01 -1.82 6.54
CA GLN A 55 -10.50 -2.67 7.63
C GLN A 55 -11.43 -3.86 7.88
N LYS A 56 -12.75 -3.64 7.96
CA LYS A 56 -13.71 -4.74 8.14
C LYS A 56 -13.67 -5.75 6.99
N LEU A 57 -13.49 -5.28 5.75
CA LEU A 57 -13.30 -6.14 4.58
C LEU A 57 -11.99 -6.94 4.70
N ALA A 58 -10.89 -6.29 5.07
CA ALA A 58 -9.60 -6.92 5.29
C ALA A 58 -9.68 -8.05 6.32
N ASP A 59 -10.32 -7.77 7.47
CA ASP A 59 -10.52 -8.73 8.55
C ASP A 59 -11.40 -9.91 8.09
N PHE A 60 -12.50 -9.62 7.40
CA PHE A 60 -13.41 -10.65 6.87
C PHE A 60 -12.73 -11.59 5.87
N PHE A 61 -11.93 -11.03 4.96
CA PHE A 61 -11.20 -11.79 3.94
C PHE A 61 -9.87 -12.35 4.43
N SER A 62 -9.46 -12.03 5.66
CA SER A 62 -8.15 -12.41 6.22
C SER A 62 -6.98 -12.00 5.32
N VAL A 63 -7.03 -10.77 4.81
CA VAL A 63 -5.97 -10.16 3.99
C VAL A 63 -5.47 -8.87 4.64
N PRO A 64 -4.22 -8.45 4.38
CA PRO A 64 -3.77 -7.13 4.79
C PRO A 64 -4.62 -6.01 4.18
N ILE A 65 -4.86 -4.91 4.90
CA ILE A 65 -5.58 -3.75 4.36
C ILE A 65 -4.87 -3.16 3.11
N SER A 66 -3.55 -3.33 3.02
CA SER A 66 -2.76 -2.94 1.83
C SER A 66 -3.21 -3.64 0.55
N THR A 67 -3.88 -4.79 0.63
CA THR A 67 -4.44 -5.50 -0.53
C THR A 67 -5.42 -4.65 -1.32
N PHE A 68 -6.11 -3.69 -0.69
CA PHE A 68 -7.05 -2.79 -1.39
C PHE A 68 -6.37 -1.60 -2.09
N PHE A 69 -5.06 -1.45 -1.95
CA PHE A 69 -4.30 -0.41 -2.60
C PHE A 69 -3.45 -1.06 -3.70
N PRO A 70 -3.33 -0.45 -4.88
CA PRO A 70 -2.35 -0.90 -5.84
C PRO A 70 -1.00 -0.91 -5.13
N GLU A 71 -0.22 -1.96 -5.33
CA GLU A 71 1.19 -1.93 -4.96
C GLU A 71 1.73 -0.60 -5.46
N ALA A 72 2.32 0.18 -4.55
CA ALA A 72 3.09 1.32 -4.99
C ALA A 72 3.99 0.74 -6.08
N LYS A 73 3.87 1.24 -7.32
CA LYS A 73 4.90 0.98 -8.31
C LYS A 73 6.17 1.25 -7.53
N GLU A 74 6.98 0.22 -7.33
CA GLU A 74 8.28 0.45 -6.72
C GLU A 74 8.89 1.48 -7.63
N ASP A 75 8.91 2.74 -7.17
CA ASP A 75 9.71 3.77 -7.78
C ASP A 75 11.13 3.32 -7.47
N SER A 76 11.60 2.34 -8.23
CA SER A 76 12.95 1.80 -8.20
C SER A 76 13.48 1.63 -6.77
N THR A 77 13.20 0.50 -6.11
CA THR A 77 14.21 0.06 -5.13
C THR A 77 15.45 -0.25 -5.94
N LYS A 78 16.34 0.75 -6.05
CA LYS A 78 17.64 0.58 -6.69
C LYS A 78 18.28 -0.65 -6.04
N PRO A 79 18.88 -1.59 -6.80
CA PRO A 79 19.54 -2.77 -6.21
C PRO A 79 20.47 -2.40 -5.05
N GLU A 80 21.10 -1.22 -5.12
CA GLU A 80 21.96 -0.65 -4.09
C GLU A 80 21.22 -0.28 -2.79
N LEU A 81 19.95 0.14 -2.86
CA LEU A 81 19.12 0.36 -1.67
C LEU A 81 18.79 -0.96 -0.99
N ASN A 82 18.47 -2.01 -1.75
CA ASN A 82 18.19 -3.33 -1.18
C ASN A 82 19.43 -3.94 -0.51
N ALA A 83 20.60 -3.77 -1.13
CA ALA A 83 21.88 -4.16 -0.53
C ALA A 83 22.16 -3.37 0.76
N LEU A 84 21.90 -2.05 0.77
CA LEU A 84 22.07 -1.21 1.96
C LEU A 84 21.12 -1.60 3.10
N PHE A 85 19.84 -1.86 2.81
CA PHE A 85 18.87 -2.34 3.81
C PHE A 85 19.28 -3.70 4.39
N SER A 86 19.75 -4.61 3.54
CA SER A 86 20.22 -5.93 3.98
C SER A 86 21.45 -5.82 4.89
N ALA A 87 22.42 -4.99 4.52
CA ALA A 87 23.65 -4.78 5.31
C ALA A 87 23.41 -3.99 6.61
N SER A 88 22.36 -3.18 6.68
CA SER A 88 22.06 -2.34 7.86
C SER A 88 21.16 -2.99 8.89
N LYS A 89 20.57 -4.16 8.60
CA LYS A 89 19.57 -4.82 9.45
C LYS A 89 20.07 -5.13 10.87
N ASP A 90 21.34 -5.49 11.00
CA ASP A 90 21.95 -5.95 12.25
C ASP A 90 22.91 -4.91 12.87
N LEU A 91 22.88 -3.66 12.37
CA LEU A 91 23.74 -2.59 12.89
C LEU A 91 23.22 -2.00 14.19
N HIS A 92 24.15 -1.50 15.03
CA HIS A 92 23.80 -0.79 16.25
C HIS A 92 23.15 0.57 15.90
N PRO A 93 22.23 1.10 16.73
CA PRO A 93 21.57 2.39 16.46
C PRO A 93 22.52 3.57 16.20
N GLU A 94 23.73 3.56 16.79
CA GLU A 94 24.74 4.59 16.56
C GLU A 94 25.30 4.55 15.13
N ASP A 95 25.53 3.35 14.59
CA ASP A 95 25.98 3.15 13.22
C ASP A 95 24.91 3.54 12.21
N LEU A 96 23.63 3.26 12.51
CA LEU A 96 22.50 3.70 11.69
C LEU A 96 22.40 5.23 11.63
N LYS A 97 22.65 5.92 12.75
CA LYS A 97 22.74 7.39 12.78
C LYS A 97 23.90 7.90 11.94
N ALA A 98 25.08 7.27 12.05
CA ALA A 98 26.24 7.63 11.23
C ALA A 98 25.96 7.49 9.73
N LEU A 99 25.32 6.39 9.32
CA LEU A 99 24.90 6.17 7.93
C LEU A 99 23.93 7.25 7.44
N THR A 100 22.97 7.64 8.28
CA THR A 100 22.00 8.71 7.97
C THR A 100 22.72 10.05 7.78
N MET A 101 23.58 10.44 8.72
CA MET A 101 24.39 11.67 8.60
C MET A 101 25.26 11.66 7.35
N PHE A 102 25.84 10.51 6.99
CA PHE A 102 26.65 10.40 5.79
C PHE A 102 25.81 10.58 4.50
N ALA A 103 24.62 10.00 4.45
CA ALA A 103 23.70 10.18 3.32
C ALA A 103 23.30 11.66 3.15
N GLU A 104 22.99 12.34 4.25
CA GLU A 104 22.67 13.77 4.27
C GLU A 104 23.85 14.63 3.80
N TYR A 105 25.05 14.35 4.31
CA TYR A 105 26.28 15.01 3.86
C TYR A 105 26.49 14.85 2.34
N ARG A 106 26.34 13.63 1.80
CA ARG A 106 26.48 13.37 0.36
C ARG A 106 25.44 14.13 -0.46
N LYS A 107 24.21 14.27 0.04
CA LYS A 107 23.15 15.04 -0.61
C LYS A 107 23.49 16.53 -0.63
N ALA A 108 23.88 17.10 0.52
CA ALA A 108 24.26 18.50 0.64
C ALA A 108 25.46 18.84 -0.26
N ARG A 109 26.48 17.99 -0.28
CA ARG A 109 27.67 18.18 -1.12
C ARG A 109 27.34 18.22 -2.62
N ARG A 110 26.47 17.33 -3.11
CA ARG A 110 26.04 17.35 -4.52
C ARG A 110 25.32 18.64 -4.91
N VAL A 111 24.53 19.23 -4.00
CA VAL A 111 23.86 20.52 -4.23
C VAL A 111 24.89 21.63 -4.36
N LEU A 112 25.88 21.66 -3.46
CA LEU A 112 26.97 22.64 -3.50
C LEU A 112 27.84 22.51 -4.76
N GLU A 113 28.14 21.28 -5.20
CA GLU A 113 28.91 21.02 -6.43
C GLU A 113 28.16 21.50 -7.68
N LYS A 114 26.84 21.26 -7.76
CA LYS A 114 26.02 21.79 -8.85
C LYS A 114 26.00 23.33 -8.87
N ALA A 115 25.76 23.96 -7.72
CA ALA A 115 25.73 25.42 -7.61
C ALA A 115 27.07 26.10 -7.95
N LYS A 116 28.19 25.38 -7.87
CA LYS A 116 29.51 25.84 -8.31
C LYS A 116 29.73 25.70 -9.82
N ASN A 117 29.13 24.69 -10.44
CA ASN A 117 29.27 24.42 -11.87
C ASN A 117 28.26 25.21 -12.73
N ASP A 118 27.20 25.74 -12.13
CA ASP A 118 26.18 26.57 -12.77
C ASP A 118 26.53 28.09 -12.76
N LYS A 119 27.74 28.46 -12.31
CA LYS A 119 28.30 29.82 -12.31
C LYS A 119 29.47 29.92 -13.28
#